data_AF-A0A4R4IAU7-F1
#
_entry.id   AF-A0A4R4IAU7-F1
#
_cell.length_a   1.000
_cell.length_b   1.000
_cell.length_c   1.000
_cell.angle_alpha   90.00
_cell.angle_beta   90.00
_cell.angle_gamma   90.00
#
_symmetry.space_group_name_H-M   'P 1'
#
loop_
_entity.id
_entity.type
_entity.pdbx_description
1 polymer ?
#
loop_
_entity_poly.entity_id
_entity_poly.type
_entity_poly.pdbx_seq_one_letter_code
_entity_poly.pdbx_strand_id
1 'polypeptide(L)' 'MAGGMEWVRKNYGVPAKRGGRVEYTGDGRPEPGTIISATPSGHLKVELDSRPRAVRLHPTWKLRYLDADSPQEASDA' A
#
# COMPACT_ATOMS: atom_id res chain seq x y z
N MET A 1 9.25 17.42 9.69
CA MET A 1 9.12 15.97 10.01
C MET A 1 8.86 15.24 8.70
N ALA A 2 9.88 14.60 8.12
CA ALA A 2 9.71 13.80 6.91
C ALA A 2 8.71 12.67 7.21
N GLY A 3 7.56 12.70 6.52
CA GLY A 3 6.40 11.88 6.84
C GLY A 3 6.69 10.38 6.73
N GLY A 4 5.97 9.56 7.50
CA GLY A 4 6.19 8.11 7.61
C GLY A 4 6.29 7.37 6.26
N MET A 5 5.71 7.91 5.18
CA MET A 5 5.83 7.36 3.84
C MET A 5 7.26 7.39 3.29
N GLU A 6 7.97 8.50 3.46
CA GLU A 6 9.35 8.62 2.97
C GLU A 6 10.26 7.66 3.74
N TRP A 7 10.08 7.59 5.05
CA TRP A 7 10.81 6.65 5.90
C TRP A 7 10.54 5.20 5.49
N VAL A 8 9.28 4.82 5.25
CA VAL A 8 8.92 3.48 4.78
C VAL A 8 9.61 3.12 3.46
N ARG A 9 9.59 4.03 2.47
CA ARG A 9 10.28 3.79 1.18
C ARG A 9 11.78 3.61 1.36
N LYS A 10 12.42 4.49 2.15
CA LYS A 10 13.88 4.44 2.39
C LYS A 10 14.29 3.21 3.20
N ASN A 11 13.52 2.85 4.22
CA ASN A 11 13.87 1.78 5.15
C ASN A 11 13.55 0.38 4.61
N TYR A 12 12.43 0.22 3.89
CA TYR A 12 12.00 -1.08 3.38
C TYR A 12 12.22 -1.28 1.89
N GLY A 13 12.64 -0.24 1.14
CA GLY A 13 12.85 -0.34 -0.31
C GLY A 13 11.58 -0.59 -1.13
N VAL A 14 10.40 -0.27 -0.56
CA VAL A 14 9.10 -0.51 -1.20
C VAL A 14 8.60 0.72 -1.95
N PRO A 15 7.83 0.58 -3.03
CA PRO A 15 7.26 1.70 -3.80
C PRO A 15 6.00 2.30 -3.14
N ALA A 16 5.97 2.39 -1.81
CA ALA A 16 4.80 2.84 -1.06
C ALA A 16 4.52 4.34 -1.28
N LYS A 17 3.31 4.66 -1.76
CA LYS A 17 2.80 6.03 -1.95
C LYS A 17 1.38 6.15 -1.42
N ARG A 18 1.01 7.34 -0.94
CA ARG A 18 -0.39 7.66 -0.60
C ARG A 18 -1.23 7.60 -1.87
N GLY A 19 -2.41 6.97 -1.80
CA GLY A 19 -3.25 6.66 -2.94
C GLY A 19 -2.80 5.42 -3.73
N GLY A 20 -1.64 4.84 -3.43
CA GLY A 20 -1.17 3.63 -4.10
C GLY A 20 -2.06 2.43 -3.79
N ARG A 21 -2.40 1.67 -4.82
CA ARG A 21 -3.15 0.43 -4.76
C ARG A 21 -2.24 -0.72 -4.37
N VAL A 22 -2.76 -1.53 -3.48
CA VAL A 22 -2.12 -2.72 -2.96
C VAL A 22 -3.10 -3.88 -2.92
N GLU A 23 -2.58 -5.08 -2.91
CA GLU A 23 -3.33 -6.31 -2.67
C GLU A 23 -2.71 -7.02 -1.46
N TYR A 24 -3.51 -7.20 -0.41
CA TYR A 24 -3.13 -7.89 0.81
C TYR A 24 -3.55 -9.35 0.74
N THR A 25 -2.61 -10.29 0.92
CA THR A 25 -2.87 -11.74 0.83
C THR A 25 -2.71 -12.45 2.17
N GLY A 26 -2.67 -11.71 3.28
CA GLY A 26 -2.40 -12.27 4.61
C GLY A 26 -3.46 -13.17 5.17
N ASP A 27 -4.72 -12.93 4.81
CA ASP A 27 -5.89 -13.63 5.34
C ASP A 27 -6.31 -14.80 4.44
N GLY A 28 -5.41 -15.27 3.57
CA GLY A 28 -5.65 -16.41 2.66
C GLY A 28 -6.50 -16.05 1.44
N ARG A 29 -6.94 -14.80 1.32
CA ARG A 29 -7.62 -14.25 0.14
C ARG A 29 -6.94 -12.94 -0.26
N PRO A 30 -6.77 -12.67 -1.57
CA PRO A 30 -6.34 -11.36 -2.03
C PRO A 30 -7.43 -10.31 -1.73
N GLU A 31 -7.11 -9.34 -0.89
CA GLU A 31 -7.95 -8.19 -0.57
C GLU A 31 -7.31 -6.93 -1.17
N PRO A 32 -7.91 -6.32 -2.20
CA PRO A 32 -7.43 -5.06 -2.73
C PRO A 32 -7.67 -3.92 -1.74
N GLY A 33 -6.81 -2.91 -1.80
CA GLY A 33 -6.92 -1.74 -0.94
C GLY A 33 -6.07 -0.56 -1.37
N THR A 34 -6.27 0.55 -0.68
CA THR A 34 -5.59 1.82 -0.95
C THR A 34 -4.75 2.25 0.25
N ILE A 35 -3.48 2.56 0.00
CA ILE A 35 -2.61 3.14 1.03
C ILE A 35 -3.07 4.58 1.32
N ILE A 36 -3.53 4.85 2.54
CA ILE A 36 -4.01 6.18 2.93
C ILE A 36 -2.95 6.98 3.71
N SER A 37 -2.13 6.31 4.51
CA SER A 37 -1.05 6.94 5.28
C SER A 37 -0.04 5.90 5.78
N ALA A 38 1.04 6.35 6.41
CA ALA A 38 2.02 5.51 7.08
C ALA A 38 2.19 5.98 8.52
N THR A 39 2.40 5.05 9.45
CA THR A 39 2.62 5.36 10.86
C THR A 39 4.07 5.80 11.10
N PRO A 40 4.34 6.52 12.21
CA PRO A 40 5.72 6.82 12.63
C PRO A 40 6.56 5.56 12.88
N SER A 41 5.91 4.43 13.18
CA SER A 41 6.55 3.13 13.40
C SER A 41 6.77 2.31 12.12
N GLY A 42 6.58 2.90 10.93
CA GLY A 42 6.88 2.21 9.67
C GLY A 42 5.80 1.30 9.11
N HIS A 43 4.57 1.32 9.64
CA HIS A 43 3.48 0.52 9.12
C HIS A 43 2.65 1.31 8.12
N LEU A 44 2.13 0.65 7.08
CA LEU A 44 1.17 1.26 6.17
C LEU A 44 -0.23 1.19 6.76
N LYS A 45 -0.96 2.29 6.67
CA LYS A 45 -2.40 2.32 6.91
C LYS A 45 -3.09 2.16 5.56
N VAL A 46 -3.81 1.05 5.40
CA VAL A 46 -4.46 0.65 4.15
C VAL A 46 -5.95 0.52 4.39
N GLU A 47 -6.75 1.17 3.56
CA GLU A 47 -8.18 0.92 3.50
C GLU A 47 -8.41 -0.25 2.54
N LEU A 48 -8.81 -1.40 3.08
CA LEU A 48 -9.15 -2.58 2.26
C LEU A 48 -10.58 -2.41 1.76
N ASP A 49 -10.81 -2.66 0.48
CA ASP A 49 -12.11 -2.42 -0.16
C ASP A 49 -13.22 -3.27 0.49
N SER A 50 -12.86 -4.44 1.02
CA SER A 50 -13.76 -5.37 1.70
C SER A 50 -14.09 -5.00 3.15
N ARG A 51 -13.47 -3.96 3.73
CA ARG A 51 -13.60 -3.62 5.16
C ARG A 51 -13.91 -2.14 5.38
N PRO A 52 -14.78 -1.81 6.36
CA PRO A 52 -15.16 -0.43 6.64
C PRO A 52 -14.07 0.38 7.37
N ARG A 53 -12.99 -0.25 7.82
CA ARG A 53 -11.93 0.39 8.59
C ARG A 53 -10.58 0.07 7.99
N ALA A 54 -9.76 1.10 7.89
CA ALA A 54 -8.38 0.94 7.49
C ALA A 54 -7.58 0.12 8.52
N VAL A 55 -6.74 -0.77 8.02
CA VAL A 55 -5.89 -1.69 8.78
C VAL A 55 -4.43 -1.22 8.72
N ARG A 56 -3.63 -1.70 9.66
CA ARG A 56 -2.18 -1.46 9.71
C ARG A 56 -1.47 -2.70 9.18
N LEU A 57 -0.68 -2.54 8.13
CA LEU A 57 0.03 -3.63 7.46
C LEU A 57 1.53 -3.36 7.44
N HIS A 58 2.32 -4.43 7.58
CA HIS A 58 3.77 -4.31 7.42
C HIS A 58 4.10 -4.13 5.93
N PRO A 59 4.95 -3.16 5.54
CA PRO A 59 5.14 -2.80 4.14
C PRO A 59 5.67 -3.93 3.24
N THR A 60 6.37 -4.91 3.82
CA THR A 60 6.97 -6.03 3.08
C THR A 60 6.23 -7.36 3.25
N TRP A 61 5.18 -7.41 4.09
CA TRP A 61 4.56 -8.69 4.43
C TRP A 61 3.25 -8.90 3.70
N LYS A 62 3.22 -9.91 2.83
CA LYS A 62 2.02 -10.35 2.10
C LYS A 62 1.24 -9.19 1.46
N LEU A 63 1.99 -8.24 0.92
CA LEU A 63 1.48 -7.04 0.27
C LEU A 63 2.08 -6.94 -1.12
N ARG A 64 1.22 -6.87 -2.14
CA ARG A 64 1.63 -6.60 -3.52
C ARG A 64 1.32 -5.16 -3.84
N TYR A 65 2.29 -4.43 -4.35
CA TYR A 65 2.10 -3.05 -4.79
C TYR A 65 1.70 -3.07 -6.26
N LEU A 66 0.47 -2.68 -6.57
CA LEU A 66 -0.07 -2.71 -7.93
C LEU A 66 0.33 -1.46 -8.73
N ASP A 67 0.59 -0.38 -8.02
CA ASP A 67 1.01 0.92 -8.54
C ASP A 67 2.54 1.07 -8.73
N ALA A 68 3.29 0.00 -8.48
CA ALA A 68 4.75 0.02 -8.54
C ALA A 68 5.29 0.16 -9.98
N ASP A 69 4.49 -0.25 -10.98
CA ASP A 69 4.97 -0.49 -12.33
C ASP A 69 3.89 -0.28 -13.42
N SER A 70 2.82 0.48 -13.16
CA SER A 70 1.83 0.74 -14.21
C SER A 70 2.20 2.02 -14.99
N PRO A 71 2.81 1.93 -16.19
CA PRO A 71 2.54 2.95 -17.19
C PRO A 71 1.03 2.90 -17.42
N GLN A 72 0.35 3.97 -16.98
CA GLN A 72 -1.05 4.20 -17.29
C GLN A 72 -1.14 4.51 -18.79
N GLU A 73 -0.92 3.52 -19.66
CA GLU A 73 -1.12 3.63 -21.10
C GLU A 73 -2.36 2.86 -21.52
N ALA A 74 -3.28 3.61 -22.15
CA ALA A 74 -4.19 3.19 -23.20
C ALA A 74 -5.09 1.97 -22.94
N SER A 75 -6.28 2.23 -22.43
CA SER A 75 -7.47 1.47 -22.82
C SER A 75 -8.70 2.37 -22.71
N ASP A 76 -8.82 3.28 -23.67
CA ASP A 76 -10.12 3.73 -24.18
C ASP A 76 -9.91 4.01 -25.68
N ALA A 77 -10.23 3.00 -26.47
CA ALA A 77 -10.30 3.02 -27.94
C ALA A 77 -11.74 2.72 -28.32
#